data_AF-A0A958G1L6-F1
#
_entry.id   AF-A0A958G1L6-F1
#
_cell.length_a   1.000
_cell.length_b   1.000
_cell.length_c   1.000
_cell.angle_alpha   90.00
_cell.angle_beta   90.00
_cell.angle_gamma   90.00
#
_symmetry.space_group_name_H-M   'P 1'
#
loop_
_entity.id
_entity.type
_entity.pdbx_description
1 polymer ?
#
loop_
_entity_poly.entity_id
_entity_poly.type
_entity_poly.pdbx_seq_one_letter_code
_entity_poly.pdbx_strand_id
1 'polypeptide(L)'
;NVHQLHSVMVRLVAQMSLLGKSMTLEEVRYIISRICPQDGAGTPGVSPHQEIRIDSIVTATSNFFNIPVDILQGVSRKQKLINARQIAIYLCRELTSESLSAIGYHFSNLNHASVLYSYNKVKQNMTQNPRLKSTVDKIKSLL
;
A
#
# COMPACT_ATOMS: atom_id res chain seq x y z
N ASN A 1 27.77 -9.95 14.40
CA ASN A 1 26.55 -10.79 14.31
C ASN A 1 26.21 -11.66 15.53
N VAL A 2 26.77 -11.43 16.72
CA VAL A 2 26.33 -12.15 17.95
C VAL A 2 25.26 -11.37 18.72
N HIS A 3 25.36 -10.03 18.73
CA HIS A 3 24.43 -9.15 19.42
C HIS A 3 23.00 -9.18 18.85
N GLN A 4 22.86 -9.31 17.51
CA GLN A 4 21.54 -9.44 16.86
C GLN A 4 20.87 -10.77 17.22
N LEU A 5 21.63 -11.88 17.20
CA LEU A 5 21.12 -13.20 17.60
C LEU A 5 20.65 -13.20 19.06
N HIS A 6 21.44 -12.57 19.94
CA HIS A 6 21.10 -12.40 21.35
C HIS A 6 19.83 -11.56 21.53
N SER A 7 19.70 -10.45 20.78
CA SER A 7 18.52 -9.57 20.84
C SER A 7 17.24 -10.27 20.38
N VAL A 8 17.32 -11.12 19.35
CA VAL A 8 16.19 -11.94 18.86
C VAL A 8 15.79 -12.96 19.91
N MET A 9 16.76 -13.67 20.49
CA MET A 9 16.51 -14.71 21.49
C MET A 9 15.84 -14.15 22.75
N VAL A 10 16.34 -13.02 23.29
CA VAL A 10 15.76 -12.38 24.48
C VAL A 10 14.30 -11.99 24.27
N ARG A 11 13.96 -11.46 23.08
CA ARG A 11 12.58 -11.07 22.74
C ARG A 11 11.67 -12.27 22.53
N LEU A 12 12.19 -13.34 21.93
CA LEU A 12 11.43 -14.58 21.73
C LEU A 12 11.06 -15.20 23.08
N VAL A 13 12.03 -15.29 23.99
CA VAL A 13 11.81 -15.78 25.35
C VAL A 13 10.85 -14.88 26.11
N ALA A 14 10.98 -13.55 26.01
CA ALA A 14 10.05 -12.63 26.66
C ALA A 14 8.60 -12.81 26.16
N GLN A 15 8.40 -13.01 24.87
CA GLN A 15 7.07 -13.25 24.27
C GLN A 15 6.52 -14.62 24.69
N MET A 16 7.33 -15.67 24.72
CA MET A 16 6.92 -16.99 25.24
C MET A 16 6.50 -16.90 26.72
N SER A 17 7.22 -16.12 27.53
CA SER A 17 6.88 -15.88 28.94
C SER A 17 5.59 -15.07 29.10
N LEU A 18 5.33 -14.09 28.23
CA LEU A 18 4.12 -13.25 28.26
C LEU A 18 2.87 -13.98 27.79
N LEU A 19 2.98 -14.81 26.74
CA LEU A 19 1.85 -15.53 26.15
C LEU A 19 1.55 -16.87 26.84
N GLY A 20 2.48 -17.38 27.66
CA GLY A 20 2.29 -18.60 28.46
C GLY A 20 1.99 -19.86 27.63
N LYS A 21 2.30 -19.85 26.32
CA LYS A 21 2.00 -20.92 25.36
C LYS A 21 3.17 -21.14 24.41
N SER A 22 3.28 -22.38 23.91
CA SER A 22 4.26 -22.79 22.91
C SER A 22 4.04 -22.02 21.61
N MET A 23 5.03 -21.21 21.22
CA MET A 23 4.97 -20.39 20.02
C MET A 23 5.08 -21.25 18.76
N THR A 24 4.23 -20.99 17.78
CA THR A 24 4.26 -21.66 16.48
C THR A 24 5.37 -21.09 15.59
N LEU A 25 5.84 -21.88 14.61
CA LEU A 25 6.88 -21.46 13.67
C LEU A 25 6.52 -20.18 12.91
N GLU A 26 5.23 -19.94 12.67
CA GLU A 26 4.73 -18.74 11.99
C GLU A 26 4.91 -17.47 12.83
N GLU A 27 4.61 -17.55 14.13
CA GLU A 27 4.81 -16.44 15.07
C GLU A 27 6.29 -16.11 15.26
N VAL A 28 7.14 -17.13 15.32
CA VAL A 28 8.61 -16.95 15.37
C VAL A 28 9.11 -16.24 14.11
N ARG A 29 8.63 -16.64 12.92
CA ARG A 29 8.98 -15.99 11.65
C ARG A 29 8.55 -14.52 11.61
N TYR A 30 7.37 -14.22 12.15
CA TYR A 30 6.86 -12.84 12.26
C TYR A 30 7.75 -11.98 13.16
N ILE A 31 8.19 -12.49 14.31
CA ILE A 31 9.07 -11.75 15.21
C ILE A 31 10.44 -11.51 14.56
N ILE A 32 10.98 -12.51 13.85
CA ILE A 32 12.27 -12.39 13.16
C ILE A 32 12.20 -11.36 12.02
N SER A 33 11.12 -11.32 11.23
CA SER A 33 10.97 -10.35 10.14
C SER A 33 10.89 -8.90 10.61
N ARG A 34 10.43 -8.67 11.86
CA ARG A 34 10.39 -7.34 12.50
C ARG A 34 11.74 -6.89 13.06
N ILE A 35 12.59 -7.84 13.50
CA ILE A 35 13.88 -7.55 14.14
C ILE A 35 15.02 -7.45 13.12
N CYS A 36 14.93 -8.20 12.02
CA CYS A 36 15.87 -8.16 10.91
C CYS A 36 15.14 -7.79 9.61
N PRO A 37 14.92 -6.49 9.34
CA PRO A 37 14.71 -6.04 7.98
C PRO A 37 16.04 -6.23 7.23
N GLN A 38 16.30 -7.45 6.75
CA GLN A 38 17.40 -7.69 5.82
C GLN A 38 17.05 -7.00 4.50
N ASP A 39 18.03 -6.26 4.02
CA ASP A 39 18.06 -5.29 2.94
C ASP A 39 17.32 -5.67 1.64
N GLY A 40 16.95 -4.62 0.89
CA GLY A 40 16.21 -4.72 -0.36
C GLY A 40 16.77 -5.72 -1.36
N ALA A 41 16.08 -6.85 -1.51
CA ALA A 41 15.99 -7.65 -2.71
C ALA A 41 14.83 -8.63 -2.52
N GLY A 42 13.94 -8.72 -3.51
CA GLY A 42 12.63 -9.34 -3.39
C GLY A 42 12.62 -10.73 -2.75
N THR A 43 11.82 -10.89 -1.71
CA THR A 43 10.98 -12.07 -1.52
C THR A 43 9.63 -11.64 -0.95
N PRO A 44 8.50 -12.15 -1.49
CA PRO A 44 7.17 -11.77 -1.04
C PRO A 44 6.91 -12.40 0.33
N GLY A 45 6.98 -11.58 1.37
CA GLY A 45 6.44 -11.93 2.68
C GLY A 45 4.93 -12.12 2.56
N VAL A 46 4.52 -13.37 2.43
CA VAL A 46 3.13 -13.81 2.60
C VAL A 46 2.75 -13.59 4.06
N SER A 47 2.13 -12.45 4.33
CA SER A 47 1.29 -12.24 5.51
C SER A 47 -0.12 -12.79 5.20
N PRO A 48 -0.81 -13.48 6.13
CA PRO A 48 -2.20 -13.91 5.97
C PRO A 48 -3.21 -12.75 6.00
N HIS A 49 -2.73 -11.51 6.13
CA HIS A 49 -3.42 -10.29 5.72
C HIS A 49 -2.54 -9.62 4.67
N GLN A 50 -2.91 -9.76 3.40
CA GLN A 50 -2.22 -9.12 2.29
C GLN A 50 -2.45 -7.61 2.42
N GLU A 51 -1.56 -6.91 3.13
CA GLU A 51 -1.57 -5.45 3.19
C GLU A 51 -1.46 -4.92 1.75
N ILE A 52 -2.51 -4.28 1.27
CA ILE A 52 -2.54 -3.69 -0.07
C ILE A 52 -1.49 -2.58 -0.09
N ARG A 53 -0.51 -2.71 -0.97
CA ARG A 53 0.57 -1.72 -1.17
C ARG A 53 0.17 -0.69 -2.23
N ILE A 54 0.73 0.52 -2.12
CA ILE A 54 0.54 1.59 -3.12
C ILE A 54 0.90 1.08 -4.53
N ASP A 55 2.03 0.39 -4.69
CA ASP A 55 2.46 -0.17 -5.98
C ASP A 55 1.45 -1.14 -6.60
N SER A 56 0.79 -1.96 -5.80
CA SER A 56 -0.26 -2.88 -6.28
C SER A 56 -1.45 -2.10 -6.84
N ILE A 57 -1.85 -1.02 -6.15
CA ILE A 57 -2.96 -0.14 -6.58
C ILE A 57 -2.61 0.58 -7.87
N VAL A 58 -1.39 1.12 -7.96
CA VAL A 58 -0.89 1.80 -9.16
C VAL A 58 -0.86 0.84 -10.35
N THR A 59 -0.38 -0.39 -10.14
CA THR A 59 -0.31 -1.43 -11.18
C THR A 59 -1.71 -1.85 -11.64
N ALA A 60 -2.63 -2.12 -10.71
CA ALA A 60 -4.02 -2.48 -11.04
C ALA A 60 -4.72 -1.35 -11.81
N THR A 61 -4.51 -0.10 -11.40
CA THR A 61 -5.09 1.07 -12.09
C THR A 61 -4.48 1.28 -13.47
N SER A 62 -3.16 1.12 -13.60
CA SER A 62 -2.41 1.14 -14.86
C SER A 62 -2.99 0.13 -15.85
N ASN A 63 -3.13 -1.13 -15.41
CA ASN A 63 -3.66 -2.22 -16.23
C ASN A 63 -5.12 -1.97 -16.64
N PHE A 64 -5.95 -1.48 -15.71
CA PHE A 64 -7.35 -1.20 -15.99
C PHE A 64 -7.53 -0.12 -17.06
N PHE A 65 -6.74 0.95 -17.01
CA PHE A 65 -6.82 2.05 -17.99
C PHE A 65 -5.90 1.88 -19.20
N ASN A 66 -5.10 0.81 -19.25
CA ASN A 66 -4.05 0.58 -20.25
C ASN A 66 -3.10 1.78 -20.39
N ILE A 67 -2.64 2.31 -19.25
CA ILE A 67 -1.72 3.45 -19.15
C ILE A 67 -0.44 2.95 -18.47
N PRO A 68 0.76 3.21 -19.02
CA PRO A 68 2.01 2.84 -18.34
C PRO A 68 2.11 3.45 -16.93
N VAL A 69 2.65 2.69 -15.98
CA VAL A 69 2.81 3.11 -14.57
C VAL A 69 3.53 4.46 -14.46
N ASP A 70 4.61 4.66 -15.20
CA ASP A 70 5.38 5.93 -15.20
C ASP A 70 4.53 7.12 -15.64
N ILE A 71 3.63 6.92 -16.60
CA ILE A 71 2.73 7.97 -17.11
C ILE A 71 1.62 8.26 -16.09
N LEU A 72 1.13 7.22 -15.41
CA LEU A 72 0.13 7.35 -14.35
C LEU A 72 0.71 8.12 -13.15
N GLN A 73 1.95 7.83 -12.76
CA GLN A 73 2.66 8.51 -11.68
C GLN A 73 3.19 9.91 -12.06
N GLY A 74 3.41 10.17 -13.34
CA GLY A 74 3.97 11.42 -13.89
C GLY A 74 3.06 12.66 -13.76
N VAL A 75 3.39 13.76 -14.44
CA VAL A 75 2.71 15.08 -14.32
C VAL A 75 1.79 15.46 -15.50
N SER A 76 1.37 14.49 -16.31
CA SER A 76 0.60 14.81 -17.53
C SER A 76 -0.71 15.57 -17.26
N ARG A 77 -0.99 16.56 -18.12
CA ARG A 77 -2.20 17.41 -18.08
C ARG A 77 -3.39 16.85 -18.86
N LYS A 78 -3.24 15.70 -19.53
CA LYS A 78 -4.35 15.09 -20.28
C LYS A 78 -5.45 14.66 -19.30
N GLN A 79 -6.68 15.09 -19.55
CA GLN A 79 -7.81 14.87 -18.63
C GLN A 79 -8.04 13.39 -18.28
N LYS A 80 -7.88 12.49 -19.27
CA LYS A 80 -7.99 11.04 -19.05
C LYS A 80 -6.94 10.53 -18.04
N LEU A 81 -5.70 11.02 -18.13
CA LEU A 81 -4.61 10.63 -17.24
C LEU A 81 -4.79 11.22 -15.84
N ILE A 82 -5.24 12.48 -15.76
CA ILE A 82 -5.58 13.11 -14.48
C ILE A 82 -6.66 12.30 -13.77
N ASN A 83 -7.73 11.92 -14.47
CA ASN A 83 -8.82 11.15 -13.88
C ASN A 83 -8.34 9.77 -13.38
N ALA A 84 -7.54 9.05 -14.18
CA ALA A 84 -6.97 7.77 -13.76
C ALA A 84 -6.07 7.91 -12.52
N ARG A 85 -5.22 8.95 -12.46
CA ARG A 85 -4.36 9.25 -11.31
C ARG A 85 -5.16 9.59 -10.06
N GLN A 86 -6.19 10.39 -10.20
CA GLN A 86 -7.07 10.75 -9.08
C GLN A 86 -7.77 9.53 -8.50
N ILE A 87 -8.20 8.59 -9.35
CA ILE A 87 -8.77 7.30 -8.92
C ILE A 87 -7.72 6.47 -8.19
N ALA A 88 -6.50 6.37 -8.71
CA ALA A 88 -5.41 5.64 -8.05
C ALA A 88 -5.12 6.23 -6.65
N ILE A 89 -5.05 7.56 -6.52
CA ILE A 89 -4.85 8.26 -5.25
C ILE A 89 -6.01 8.00 -4.29
N TYR A 90 -7.25 8.04 -4.77
CA TYR A 90 -8.42 7.72 -3.96
C TYR A 90 -8.33 6.30 -3.38
N LEU A 91 -8.01 5.31 -4.23
CA LEU A 91 -7.84 3.92 -3.81
C LEU A 91 -6.70 3.75 -2.81
N CYS A 92 -5.56 4.42 -3.02
CA CYS A 92 -4.45 4.41 -2.07
C CYS A 92 -4.91 4.86 -0.68
N ARG A 93 -5.73 5.92 -0.62
CA ARG A 93 -6.20 6.45 0.66
C ARG A 93 -7.23 5.56 1.35
N GLU A 94 -8.03 4.80 0.59
CA GLU A 94 -9.09 3.94 1.13
C GLU A 94 -8.60 2.54 1.49
N LEU A 95 -7.58 2.04 0.80
CA LEU A 95 -7.12 0.65 0.91
C LEU A 95 -5.80 0.50 1.67
N THR A 96 -5.11 1.60 1.95
CA THR A 96 -3.82 1.60 2.66
C THR A 96 -3.87 2.53 3.88
N SER A 97 -3.03 2.25 4.87
CA SER A 97 -2.84 3.13 6.05
C SER A 97 -1.74 4.19 5.83
N GLU A 98 -1.35 4.41 4.58
CA GLU A 98 -0.28 5.34 4.24
C GLU A 98 -0.69 6.80 4.44
N SER A 99 0.31 7.61 4.80
CA SER A 99 0.12 9.05 4.97
C SER A 99 -0.12 9.75 3.63
N LEU A 100 -0.78 10.92 3.63
CA LEU A 100 -0.98 11.71 2.41
C LEU A 100 0.34 12.09 1.74
N SER A 101 1.39 12.34 2.52
CA SER A 101 2.73 12.63 2.01
C SER A 101 3.38 11.41 1.37
N ALA A 102 3.24 10.23 1.97
CA ALA A 102 3.74 8.99 1.40
C ALA A 102 3.04 8.68 0.06
N ILE A 103 1.72 8.82 0.00
CA ILE A 103 0.96 8.69 -1.26
C ILE A 103 1.47 9.72 -2.28
N GLY A 104 1.62 10.99 -1.89
CA GLY A 104 2.11 12.05 -2.76
C GLY A 104 3.49 11.77 -3.36
N TYR A 105 4.40 11.16 -2.60
CA TYR A 105 5.73 10.74 -3.07
C TYR A 105 5.65 9.82 -4.29
N HIS A 106 4.76 8.81 -4.27
CA HIS A 106 4.57 7.88 -5.38
C HIS A 106 3.96 8.51 -6.65
N PHE A 107 3.35 9.70 -6.55
CA PHE A 107 2.75 10.40 -7.69
C PHE A 107 3.52 11.67 -8.04
N SER A 108 4.83 11.56 -8.29
CA SER A 108 5.71 12.69 -8.64
C SER A 108 5.83 13.76 -7.54
N ASN A 109 5.95 13.36 -6.28
CA ASN A 109 6.10 14.28 -5.14
C ASN A 109 4.97 15.32 -5.03
N LEU A 110 3.72 14.89 -5.28
CA LEU A 110 2.56 15.75 -5.08
C LEU A 110 2.46 16.18 -3.62
N ASN A 111 2.13 17.45 -3.42
CA ASN A 111 1.86 17.99 -2.09
C ASN A 111 0.65 17.27 -1.47
N HIS A 112 0.69 17.01 -0.16
CA HIS A 112 -0.40 16.36 0.59
C HIS A 112 -1.77 17.02 0.34
N ALA A 113 -1.81 18.35 0.16
CA ALA A 113 -3.03 19.09 -0.18
C ALA A 113 -3.59 18.68 -1.56
N SER A 114 -2.74 18.41 -2.54
CA SER A 114 -3.14 17.92 -3.87
C SER A 114 -3.66 16.48 -3.83
N VAL A 115 -3.08 15.65 -2.95
CA VAL A 115 -3.56 14.28 -2.67
C VAL A 115 -4.96 14.34 -2.05
N LEU A 116 -5.14 15.19 -1.03
CA LEU A 116 -6.43 15.39 -0.38
C LEU A 116 -7.49 15.94 -1.35
N TYR A 117 -7.12 16.91 -2.19
CA TYR A 117 -8.00 17.42 -3.24
C TYR A 117 -8.45 16.32 -4.20
N SER A 118 -7.50 15.48 -4.66
CA SER A 118 -7.78 14.36 -5.57
C SER A 118 -8.73 13.34 -4.93
N TYR A 119 -8.50 13.00 -3.65
CA TYR A 119 -9.37 12.14 -2.86
C TYR A 119 -10.80 12.68 -2.78
N ASN A 120 -10.96 13.93 -2.33
CA ASN A 120 -12.27 14.56 -2.17
C ASN A 120 -13.01 14.68 -3.50
N LYS A 121 -12.29 15.03 -4.58
CA LYS A 121 -12.87 15.16 -5.92
C LYS A 121 -13.44 13.84 -6.43
N VAL A 122 -12.71 12.73 -6.29
CA VAL A 122 -13.22 11.41 -6.71
C VAL A 122 -14.38 10.99 -5.83
N LYS A 123 -14.27 11.18 -4.51
CA LYS A 123 -15.34 10.87 -3.55
C LYS A 123 -16.65 11.58 -3.89
N GLN A 124 -16.59 12.87 -4.19
CA GLN A 124 -17.76 13.64 -4.62
C GLN A 124 -18.25 13.22 -6.01
N ASN A 125 -17.36 13.00 -6.97
CA ASN A 125 -17.78 12.60 -8.32
C ASN A 125 -18.46 11.23 -8.34
N MET A 126 -18.09 10.32 -7.44
CA MET A 126 -18.73 9.00 -7.34
C MET A 126 -20.18 9.06 -6.84
N THR A 127 -20.55 10.08 -6.05
CA THR A 127 -21.96 10.25 -5.62
C THR A 127 -22.83 10.73 -6.78
N GLN A 128 -22.25 11.50 -7.71
CA GLN A 128 -22.96 12.08 -8.85
C GLN A 128 -22.90 11.20 -10.11
N ASN A 129 -21.89 10.33 -10.23
CA ASN A 129 -21.65 9.53 -11.42
C ASN A 129 -21.55 8.03 -11.09
N PRO A 130 -22.63 7.26 -11.29
CA PRO A 130 -22.64 5.82 -11.06
C PRO A 130 -21.61 5.05 -11.89
N ARG A 131 -21.29 5.53 -13.11
CA ARG A 131 -20.28 4.88 -13.97
C ARG A 131 -18.88 4.98 -13.37
N LEU A 132 -18.57 6.10 -12.73
CA LEU A 132 -17.30 6.28 -12.02
C LEU A 132 -17.23 5.32 -10.83
N LYS A 133 -18.30 5.20 -10.04
CA LYS A 133 -18.37 4.25 -8.93
C LYS A 133 -18.13 2.82 -9.39
N SER A 134 -18.84 2.36 -10.43
CA SER A 134 -18.61 1.02 -11.01
C SER A 134 -17.19 0.81 -11.52
N THR A 135 -16.52 1.88 -11.98
CA THR A 135 -15.11 1.81 -12.41
C THR A 135 -14.19 1.59 -11.21
N VAL A 136 -14.39 2.35 -10.13
CA VAL A 136 -13.61 2.22 -8.89
C VAL A 136 -13.82 0.84 -8.26
N ASP A 137 -15.06 0.35 -8.20
CA ASP A 137 -15.39 -0.98 -7.65
C ASP A 137 -14.72 -2.11 -8.46
N LYS A 138 -14.67 -1.98 -9.79
CA LYS A 138 -13.94 -2.93 -10.64
C LYS A 138 -12.45 -2.96 -10.32
N ILE A 139 -11.80 -1.80 -10.21
CA ILE A 139 -10.37 -1.74 -9.87
C ILE A 139 -10.13 -2.33 -8.48
N LYS A 140 -11.03 -2.05 -7.51
CA LYS A 140 -10.96 -2.61 -6.16
C LYS A 140 -11.08 -4.14 -6.14
N SER A 141 -11.88 -4.73 -7.03
CA SER A 141 -11.98 -6.20 -7.14
C SER A 141 -10.74 -6.89 -7.74
N LEU A 142 -9.80 -6.13 -8.30
CA LEU A 142 -8.53 -6.63 -8.84
C LEU A 142 -7.39 -6.63 -7.81
N LEU A 143 -7.65 -6.13 -6.60
CA LEU A 143 -6.70 -5.96 -5.50
C LEU A 143 -7.02 -6.94 -4.38
#